data_AF-A0A1Y2W429-F1
#
_entry.id   AF-A0A1Y2W429-F1
#
_cell.length_a   1.000
_cell.length_b   1.000
_cell.length_c   1.000
_cell.angle_alpha   90.00
_cell.angle_beta   90.00
_cell.angle_gamma   90.00
#
_symmetry.space_group_name_H-M   'P 1'
#
loop_
_entity.id
_entity.type
_entity.pdbx_description
1 polymer ?
#
loop_
_entity_poly.entity_id
_entity_poly.type
_entity_poly.pdbx_seq_one_letter_code
_entity_poly.pdbx_strand_id
1 'polypeptide(L)'
;MVSWQLQLQEDVRLGRDSVFMRPEWKSAFYQAINSSTLQPALKAMYRLWVEMAVWPALARLVRLLCQDPSDSMAAAELLLRATPVIEWLDRENETTITSLVETGRVAEVENFLDQDMFATCYQFRDADTAKYFYTHAMFNIIISRTMQEANLVLERHDPSATKRCSEYSRRIWMCYPWMRTRRPLAVEYTGALAFSYESANNEEEREFCVRGLEGMEYFRRPPPVGQWIDATIMANVKAYTGRLPFIKNQDVTIELCGLGCRF
;
A
#
# COMPACT_ATOMS: atom_id res chain seq x y z
N MET A 1 18.43 -1.05 -1.85
CA MET A 1 16.97 -1.29 -1.94
C MET A 1 16.16 -0.22 -1.21
N VAL A 2 16.54 0.15 0.02
CA VAL A 2 15.96 1.29 0.77
C VAL A 2 15.88 2.56 -0.11
N SER A 3 16.86 2.80 -0.98
CA SER A 3 16.86 3.94 -1.91
C SER A 3 15.73 3.95 -2.94
N TRP A 4 15.20 2.80 -3.35
CA TRP A 4 14.24 2.70 -4.46
C TRP A 4 12.80 2.92 -4.00
N GLN A 5 12.43 2.32 -2.87
CA GLN A 5 11.15 2.60 -2.21
C GLN A 5 11.05 4.07 -1.80
N LEU A 6 12.14 4.65 -1.26
CA LEU A 6 12.19 6.07 -0.93
C LEU A 6 12.07 6.95 -2.19
N GLN A 7 12.70 6.57 -3.30
CA GLN A 7 12.57 7.29 -4.56
C GLN A 7 11.12 7.28 -5.08
N LEU A 8 10.43 6.13 -5.04
CA LEU A 8 9.03 6.05 -5.46
C LEU A 8 8.11 6.89 -4.57
N GLN A 9 8.31 6.85 -3.25
CA GLN A 9 7.58 7.70 -2.31
C GLN A 9 7.84 9.18 -2.59
N GLU A 10 9.09 9.56 -2.91
CA GLU A 10 9.45 10.92 -3.27
C GLU A 10 8.84 11.34 -4.62
N ASP A 11 8.83 10.46 -5.62
CA ASP A 11 8.20 10.70 -6.92
C ASP A 11 6.68 10.91 -6.74
N VAL A 12 6.01 10.12 -5.89
CA VAL A 12 4.59 10.33 -5.50
C VAL A 12 4.43 11.70 -4.82
N ARG A 13 5.32 12.01 -3.89
CA ARG A 13 5.28 13.26 -3.11
C ARG A 13 5.35 14.48 -4.02
N LEU A 14 6.29 14.45 -4.96
CA LEU A 14 6.56 15.50 -5.95
C LEU A 14 5.62 15.45 -7.16
N GLY A 15 4.79 14.40 -7.32
CA GLY A 15 3.93 14.21 -8.48
C GLY A 15 4.70 14.06 -9.79
N ARG A 16 5.86 13.38 -9.76
CA ARG A 16 6.72 13.17 -10.94
C ARG A 16 6.55 11.74 -11.43
N ASP A 17 6.47 11.56 -12.74
CA ASP A 17 6.49 10.22 -13.34
C ASP A 17 7.85 9.56 -13.03
N SER A 18 7.83 8.30 -12.61
CA SER A 18 9.07 7.59 -12.30
C SER A 18 9.81 7.22 -13.59
N VAL A 19 11.12 7.47 -13.64
CA VAL A 19 11.96 7.10 -14.79
C VAL A 19 11.92 5.60 -15.08
N PHE A 20 11.63 4.79 -14.05
CA PHE A 20 11.56 3.34 -14.13
C PHE A 20 10.29 2.82 -14.80
N MET A 21 9.31 3.68 -15.07
CA MET A 21 8.14 3.33 -15.89
C MET A 21 8.49 3.10 -17.36
N ARG A 22 9.64 3.59 -17.84
CA ARG A 22 9.99 3.47 -19.26
C ARG A 22 10.22 2.00 -19.64
N PRO A 23 9.77 1.56 -20.84
CA PRO A 23 9.87 0.16 -21.26
C PRO A 23 11.30 -0.40 -21.22
N GLU A 24 12.30 0.41 -21.59
CA GLU A 24 13.71 0.03 -21.54
C GLU A 24 14.17 -0.32 -20.12
N TRP A 25 13.77 0.48 -19.11
CA TRP A 25 14.12 0.23 -17.71
C TRP A 25 13.34 -0.96 -17.16
N LYS A 26 12.04 -1.06 -17.45
CA LYS A 26 11.21 -2.19 -17.07
C LYS A 26 11.82 -3.50 -17.58
N SER A 27 12.16 -3.57 -18.87
CA SER A 27 12.79 -4.74 -19.48
C SER A 27 14.14 -5.08 -18.84
N ALA A 28 15.01 -4.09 -18.63
CA ALA A 28 16.31 -4.30 -17.99
C ALA A 28 16.16 -4.87 -16.56
N PHE A 29 15.20 -4.38 -15.76
CA PHE A 29 14.92 -4.93 -14.44
C PHE A 29 14.41 -6.36 -14.51
N TYR A 30 13.46 -6.68 -15.41
CA TYR A 30 12.99 -8.06 -15.56
C TYR A 30 14.12 -9.01 -15.94
N GLN A 31 14.98 -8.62 -16.87
CA GLN A 31 16.15 -9.42 -17.25
C GLN A 31 17.05 -9.68 -16.04
N ALA A 32 17.41 -8.63 -15.29
CA ALA A 32 18.25 -8.75 -14.11
C ALA A 32 17.61 -9.61 -13.00
N ILE A 33 16.31 -9.44 -12.74
CA ILE A 33 15.57 -10.24 -11.75
C ILE A 33 15.54 -11.71 -12.18
N ASN A 34 15.26 -11.98 -13.46
CA ASN A 34 15.16 -13.33 -13.99
C ASN A 34 16.50 -14.06 -13.97
N SER A 35 17.60 -13.37 -14.31
CA SER A 35 18.96 -13.94 -14.29
C SER A 35 19.55 -14.10 -12.90
N SER A 36 18.96 -13.46 -11.87
CA SER A 36 19.46 -13.54 -10.50
C SER A 36 19.23 -14.92 -9.85
N THR A 37 20.05 -15.26 -8.85
CA THR A 37 19.90 -16.47 -8.02
C THR A 37 19.03 -16.26 -6.78
N LEU A 38 18.27 -15.16 -6.75
CA LEU A 38 17.45 -14.77 -5.60
C LEU A 38 16.31 -15.76 -5.33
N GLN A 39 15.88 -15.81 -4.07
CA GLN A 39 14.74 -16.61 -3.65
C GLN A 39 13.44 -16.16 -4.35
N PRO A 40 12.47 -17.07 -4.59
CA PRO A 40 11.25 -16.75 -5.34
C PRO A 40 10.46 -15.56 -4.78
N ALA A 41 10.25 -15.50 -3.46
CA ALA A 41 9.53 -14.39 -2.82
C ALA A 41 10.22 -13.04 -3.04
N LEU A 42 11.55 -13.02 -2.99
CA LEU A 42 12.33 -11.81 -3.22
C LEU A 42 12.31 -11.37 -4.69
N LYS A 43 12.34 -12.33 -5.65
CA LYS A 43 12.13 -12.03 -7.07
C LYS A 43 10.74 -11.44 -7.31
N ALA A 44 9.70 -12.04 -6.72
CA ALA A 44 8.32 -11.56 -6.85
C ALA A 44 8.16 -10.16 -6.24
N MET A 45 8.78 -9.90 -5.09
CA MET A 45 8.83 -8.57 -4.49
C MET A 45 9.49 -7.54 -5.41
N TYR A 46 10.60 -7.86 -6.07
CA TYR A 46 11.21 -6.92 -7.02
C TYR A 46 10.34 -6.65 -8.24
N ARG A 47 9.65 -7.67 -8.77
CA ARG A 47 8.70 -7.49 -9.87
C ARG A 47 7.53 -6.60 -9.44
N LEU A 48 7.01 -6.79 -8.23
CA LEU A 48 5.99 -5.94 -7.63
C LEU A 48 6.43 -4.47 -7.60
N TRP A 49 7.65 -4.19 -7.14
CA TRP A 49 8.17 -2.82 -7.15
C TRP A 49 8.27 -2.23 -8.57
N VAL A 50 8.72 -3.02 -9.55
CA VAL A 50 8.80 -2.58 -10.95
C VAL A 50 7.42 -2.22 -11.50
N GLU A 51 6.40 -3.05 -11.25
CA GLU A 51 5.03 -2.77 -11.69
C GLU A 51 4.44 -1.53 -10.99
N MET A 52 4.80 -1.33 -9.72
CA MET A 52 4.36 -0.17 -8.95
C MET A 52 5.11 1.13 -9.24
N ALA A 53 6.05 1.13 -10.19
CA ALA A 53 6.69 2.37 -10.66
C ALA A 53 5.68 3.36 -11.27
N VAL A 54 4.50 2.89 -11.67
CA VAL A 54 3.38 3.71 -12.17
C VAL A 54 2.65 4.51 -11.08
N TRP A 55 2.83 4.16 -9.80
CA TRP A 55 2.11 4.77 -8.69
C TRP A 55 2.18 6.31 -8.65
N PRO A 56 3.35 6.96 -8.83
CA PRO A 56 3.42 8.42 -8.90
C PRO A 56 2.53 9.04 -9.99
N ALA A 57 2.49 8.44 -11.17
CA ALA A 57 1.67 8.92 -12.28
C ALA A 57 0.17 8.76 -11.99
N LEU A 58 -0.22 7.66 -11.34
CA LEU A 58 -1.60 7.45 -10.89
C LEU A 58 -2.02 8.47 -9.84
N ALA A 59 -1.19 8.68 -8.81
CA ALA A 59 -1.48 9.68 -7.77
C ALA A 59 -1.55 11.10 -8.35
N ARG A 60 -0.74 11.42 -9.37
CA ARG A 60 -0.81 12.69 -10.09
C ARG A 60 -2.14 12.86 -10.83
N LEU A 61 -2.62 11.83 -11.53
CA LEU A 61 -3.91 11.85 -12.20
C LEU A 61 -5.06 11.99 -11.21
N VAL A 62 -5.01 11.31 -10.05
CA VAL A 62 -6.01 11.51 -8.98
C VAL A 62 -6.00 12.96 -8.49
N ARG A 63 -4.83 13.58 -8.29
CA ARG A 63 -4.76 15.01 -7.91
C ARG A 63 -5.45 15.92 -8.92
N LEU A 64 -5.32 15.61 -10.22
CA LEU A 64 -6.02 16.35 -11.28
C LEU A 64 -7.54 16.18 -11.14
N LEU A 65 -8.03 14.96 -10.93
CA LEU A 65 -9.46 14.71 -10.72
C LEU A 65 -10.01 15.38 -9.46
N CYS A 66 -9.24 15.45 -8.37
CA CYS A 66 -9.65 16.18 -7.18
C CYS A 66 -9.74 17.69 -7.41
N GLN A 67 -8.97 18.24 -8.36
CA GLN A 67 -9.03 19.66 -8.74
C GLN A 67 -10.13 19.93 -9.76
N ASP A 68 -10.37 18.98 -10.67
CA ASP A 68 -11.44 19.02 -11.67
C ASP A 68 -12.19 17.67 -11.71
N PRO A 69 -13.27 17.53 -10.90
CA PRO A 69 -14.09 16.32 -10.86
C PRO A 69 -14.92 16.05 -12.13
N SER A 70 -14.77 16.86 -13.18
CA SER A 70 -15.42 16.68 -14.48
C SER A 70 -14.47 16.21 -15.58
N ASP A 71 -13.16 16.10 -15.29
CA ASP A 71 -12.15 15.68 -16.27
C ASP A 71 -12.24 14.18 -16.58
N SER A 72 -13.20 13.83 -17.44
CA SER A 72 -13.40 12.46 -17.93
C SER A 72 -12.20 11.91 -18.71
N MET A 73 -11.34 12.77 -19.30
CA MET A 73 -10.14 12.34 -20.00
C MET A 73 -9.07 11.87 -19.03
N ALA A 74 -8.81 12.62 -17.95
CA ALA A 74 -7.92 12.19 -16.89
C ALA A 74 -8.44 10.93 -16.19
N ALA A 75 -9.76 10.79 -16.00
CA ALA A 75 -10.36 9.59 -15.42
C ALA A 75 -10.18 8.36 -16.31
N ALA A 76 -10.40 8.50 -17.62
CA ALA A 76 -10.18 7.43 -18.58
C ALA A 76 -8.70 7.02 -18.65
N GLU A 77 -7.78 7.98 -18.65
CA GLU A 77 -6.33 7.71 -18.62
C GLU A 77 -5.90 7.02 -17.32
N LEU A 78 -6.50 7.40 -16.18
CA LEU A 78 -6.24 6.76 -14.90
C LEU A 78 -6.62 5.28 -14.93
N LEU A 79 -7.82 4.96 -15.41
CA LEU A 79 -8.25 3.56 -15.58
C LEU A 79 -7.36 2.82 -16.58
N LEU A 80 -7.02 3.43 -17.72
CA LEU A 80 -6.15 2.82 -18.73
C LEU A 80 -4.80 2.40 -18.14
N ARG A 81 -4.22 3.21 -17.25
CA ARG A 81 -2.94 2.93 -16.59
C ARG A 81 -3.07 1.98 -15.39
N ALA A 82 -4.16 2.06 -14.63
CA ALA A 82 -4.35 1.26 -13.42
C ALA A 82 -4.80 -0.17 -13.71
N THR A 83 -5.60 -0.39 -14.77
CA THR A 83 -6.17 -1.70 -15.11
C THR A 83 -5.10 -2.79 -15.33
N PRO A 84 -4.02 -2.57 -16.11
CA PRO A 84 -3.00 -3.61 -16.28
C PRO A 84 -2.28 -3.98 -14.98
N VAL A 85 -2.16 -3.02 -14.04
CA VAL A 85 -1.51 -3.22 -12.75
C VAL A 85 -2.39 -4.08 -11.85
N ILE A 86 -3.69 -3.79 -11.81
CA ILE A 86 -4.61 -4.56 -10.97
C ILE A 86 -4.80 -5.98 -11.50
N GLU A 87 -4.87 -6.17 -12.82
CA GLU A 87 -4.89 -7.49 -13.45
C GLU A 87 -3.62 -8.29 -13.16
N TRP A 88 -2.46 -7.62 -13.14
CA TRP A 88 -1.21 -8.24 -12.76
C TRP A 88 -1.18 -8.63 -11.28
N LEU A 89 -1.67 -7.75 -10.39
CA LEU A 89 -1.77 -8.03 -8.95
C LEU A 89 -2.70 -9.21 -8.66
N ASP A 90 -3.85 -9.30 -9.35
CA ASP A 90 -4.78 -10.42 -9.24
C ASP A 90 -4.13 -11.72 -9.71
N ARG A 91 -3.43 -11.71 -10.85
CA ARG A 91 -2.69 -12.88 -11.34
C ARG A 91 -1.60 -13.33 -10.36
N GLU A 92 -0.84 -12.40 -9.77
CA GLU A 92 0.16 -12.73 -8.76
C GLU A 92 -0.45 -13.29 -7.49
N ASN A 93 -1.66 -12.86 -7.13
CA ASN A 93 -2.41 -13.44 -6.03
C ASN A 93 -2.74 -14.91 -6.30
N GLU A 94 -3.27 -15.20 -7.50
CA GLU A 94 -3.66 -16.55 -7.91
C GLU A 94 -2.48 -17.50 -8.11
N THR A 95 -1.29 -16.97 -8.43
CA THR A 95 -0.10 -17.76 -8.75
C THR A 95 0.92 -17.78 -7.60
N THR A 96 1.67 -16.70 -7.44
CA THR A 96 2.79 -16.62 -6.48
C THR A 96 2.29 -16.70 -5.04
N ILE A 97 1.28 -15.90 -4.65
CA ILE A 97 0.78 -15.88 -3.27
C ILE A 97 0.13 -17.23 -2.91
N THR A 98 -0.73 -17.77 -3.77
CA THR A 98 -1.30 -19.12 -3.59
C THR A 98 -0.21 -20.17 -3.41
N SER A 99 0.84 -20.16 -4.25
CA SER A 99 1.95 -21.10 -4.13
C SER A 99 2.71 -20.96 -2.81
N LEU A 100 2.88 -19.73 -2.28
CA LEU A 100 3.50 -19.51 -0.97
C LEU A 100 2.66 -20.11 0.17
N VAL A 101 1.33 -20.08 0.06
CA VAL A 101 0.42 -20.71 1.02
C VAL A 101 0.48 -22.23 0.89
N GLU A 102 0.33 -22.77 -0.31
CA GLU A 102 0.34 -24.23 -0.58
C GLU A 102 1.65 -24.90 -0.17
N THR A 103 2.78 -24.20 -0.31
CA THR A 103 4.10 -24.69 0.10
C THR A 103 4.41 -24.45 1.58
N GLY A 104 3.44 -23.95 2.36
CA GLY A 104 3.58 -23.70 3.79
C GLY A 104 4.55 -22.57 4.15
N ARG A 105 4.89 -21.69 3.19
CA ARG A 105 5.71 -20.49 3.47
C ARG A 105 4.90 -19.39 4.14
N VAL A 106 3.59 -19.38 3.90
CA VAL A 106 2.58 -18.64 4.64
C VAL A 106 1.64 -19.66 5.24
N ALA A 107 1.50 -19.68 6.56
CA ALA A 107 0.57 -20.54 7.27
C ALA A 107 -0.43 -19.70 8.04
N GLU A 108 -1.69 -20.12 8.04
CA GLU A 108 -2.70 -19.57 8.94
C GLU A 108 -2.66 -20.36 10.25
N VAL A 109 -2.52 -19.66 11.37
CA VAL A 109 -2.40 -20.24 12.72
C VAL A 109 -3.37 -19.54 13.67
N GLU A 110 -3.65 -20.16 14.81
CA GLU A 110 -4.45 -19.53 15.86
C GLU A 110 -3.80 -18.23 16.34
N ASN A 111 -4.60 -17.18 16.44
CA ASN A 111 -4.14 -15.88 16.94
C ASN A 111 -4.28 -15.86 18.46
N PHE A 112 -3.17 -15.83 19.19
CA PHE A 112 -3.20 -15.76 20.66
C PHE A 112 -3.16 -14.33 21.23
N LEU A 113 -3.04 -13.31 20.38
CA LEU A 113 -2.90 -11.92 20.84
C LEU A 113 -4.23 -11.17 20.89
N ASP A 114 -5.12 -11.42 19.93
CA ASP A 114 -6.37 -10.68 19.76
C ASP A 114 -7.43 -11.60 19.13
N GLN A 115 -7.83 -12.62 19.90
CA GLN A 115 -8.76 -13.68 19.46
C GLN A 115 -10.12 -13.12 19.05
N ASP A 116 -10.56 -12.06 19.72
CA ASP A 116 -11.86 -11.45 19.52
C ASP A 116 -11.93 -10.72 18.17
N MET A 117 -10.83 -10.11 17.72
CA MET A 117 -10.78 -9.44 16.42
C MET A 117 -10.53 -10.40 15.26
N PHE A 118 -9.55 -11.29 15.40
CA PHE A 118 -9.25 -12.32 14.41
C PHE A 118 -8.90 -13.62 15.12
N ALA A 119 -9.72 -14.66 14.92
CA ALA A 119 -9.43 -16.00 15.48
C ALA A 119 -8.12 -16.60 14.96
N THR A 120 -7.71 -16.20 13.74
CA THR A 120 -6.50 -16.68 13.08
C THR A 120 -5.62 -15.53 12.61
N CYS A 121 -4.32 -15.81 12.44
CA CYS A 121 -3.33 -14.88 11.91
C CYS A 121 -2.33 -15.59 11.00
N TYR A 122 -1.51 -14.82 10.28
CA TYR A 122 -0.49 -15.37 9.40
C TYR A 122 0.85 -15.55 10.12
N GLN A 123 1.43 -16.74 9.98
CA GLN A 123 2.81 -17.04 10.29
C GLN A 123 3.60 -17.20 8.99
N PHE A 124 4.78 -16.58 8.96
CA PHE A 124 5.66 -16.60 7.79
C PHE A 124 6.92 -17.39 8.07
N ARG A 125 7.39 -18.11 7.05
CA ARG A 125 8.68 -18.82 7.07
C ARG A 125 9.86 -17.86 7.23
N ASP A 126 9.82 -16.73 6.52
CA ASP A 126 10.90 -15.75 6.47
C ASP A 126 10.37 -14.33 6.22
N ALA A 127 11.25 -13.34 6.45
CA ALA A 127 10.92 -11.92 6.33
C ALA A 127 10.62 -11.49 4.90
N ASP A 128 11.27 -12.07 3.91
CA ASP A 128 11.04 -11.74 2.49
C ASP A 128 9.63 -12.17 2.05
N THR A 129 9.20 -13.36 2.48
CA THR A 129 7.84 -13.87 2.25
C THR A 129 6.81 -12.97 2.91
N ALA A 130 7.00 -12.61 4.18
CA ALA A 130 6.12 -11.69 4.88
C ALA A 130 6.04 -10.33 4.17
N LYS A 131 7.20 -9.78 3.79
CA LYS A 131 7.31 -8.49 3.10
C LYS A 131 6.56 -8.46 1.79
N TYR A 132 6.78 -9.45 0.94
CA TYR A 132 6.05 -9.58 -0.32
C TYR A 132 4.55 -9.69 -0.07
N PHE A 133 4.13 -10.54 0.87
CA PHE A 133 2.71 -10.83 1.15
C PHE A 133 1.93 -9.59 1.58
N TYR A 134 2.42 -8.81 2.56
CA TYR A 134 1.72 -7.60 3.00
C TYR A 134 1.86 -6.45 1.98
N THR A 135 2.99 -6.36 1.26
CA THR A 135 3.21 -5.28 0.28
C THR A 135 2.30 -5.45 -0.93
N HIS A 136 2.07 -6.70 -1.37
CA HIS A 136 1.09 -7.03 -2.40
C HIS A 136 -0.32 -6.58 -2.00
N ALA A 137 -0.73 -6.87 -0.76
CA ALA A 137 -2.02 -6.44 -0.23
C ALA A 137 -2.15 -4.91 -0.18
N MET A 138 -1.11 -4.21 0.30
CA MET A 138 -1.06 -2.75 0.36
C MET A 138 -1.23 -2.12 -1.03
N PHE A 139 -0.53 -2.65 -2.04
CA PHE A 139 -0.66 -2.13 -3.40
C PHE A 139 -2.01 -2.42 -4.05
N ASN A 140 -2.65 -3.56 -3.74
CA ASN A 140 -4.03 -3.79 -4.15
C ASN A 140 -4.98 -2.72 -3.60
N ILE A 141 -4.83 -2.32 -2.33
CA ILE A 141 -5.62 -1.25 -1.73
C ILE A 141 -5.35 0.08 -2.45
N ILE A 142 -4.07 0.46 -2.61
CA ILE A 142 -3.68 1.72 -3.26
C ILE A 142 -4.28 1.83 -4.67
N ILE A 143 -4.10 0.80 -5.50
CA ILE A 143 -4.60 0.80 -6.89
C ILE A 143 -6.13 0.80 -6.91
N SER A 144 -6.77 0.03 -6.05
CA SER A 144 -8.24 -0.03 -5.99
C SER A 144 -8.85 1.30 -5.57
N ARG A 145 -8.28 1.98 -4.56
CA ARG A 145 -8.69 3.35 -4.17
C ARG A 145 -8.48 4.34 -5.31
N THR A 146 -7.38 4.21 -6.04
CA THR A 146 -7.09 5.08 -7.19
C THR A 146 -8.12 4.89 -8.30
N MET A 147 -8.50 3.65 -8.61
CA MET A 147 -9.54 3.35 -9.61
C MET A 147 -10.93 3.83 -9.17
N GLN A 148 -11.24 3.81 -7.87
CA GLN A 148 -12.49 4.35 -7.34
C GLN A 148 -12.67 5.83 -7.70
N GLU A 149 -11.61 6.65 -7.61
CA GLU A 149 -11.68 8.07 -7.95
C GLU A 149 -12.04 8.31 -9.43
N ALA A 150 -11.47 7.54 -10.36
CA ALA A 150 -11.87 7.63 -11.76
C ALA A 150 -13.30 7.11 -12.00
N ASN A 151 -13.69 6.03 -11.33
CA ASN A 151 -15.03 5.47 -11.46
C ASN A 151 -16.11 6.45 -10.95
N LEU A 152 -15.81 7.25 -9.91
CA LEU A 152 -16.70 8.32 -9.44
C LEU A 152 -16.94 9.37 -10.52
N VAL A 153 -15.88 9.85 -11.19
CA VAL A 153 -15.96 10.85 -12.27
C VAL A 153 -16.70 10.29 -13.50
N LEU A 154 -16.53 9.01 -13.79
CA LEU A 154 -17.17 8.34 -14.92
C LEU A 154 -18.58 7.79 -14.59
N GLU A 155 -19.10 8.09 -13.40
CA GLU A 155 -20.41 7.62 -12.91
C GLU A 155 -20.57 6.09 -12.96
N ARG A 156 -19.47 5.36 -12.74
CA ARG A 156 -19.44 3.89 -12.70
C ARG A 156 -19.45 3.42 -11.25
N HIS A 157 -20.53 2.74 -10.85
CA HIS A 157 -20.53 2.08 -9.56
C HIS A 157 -19.78 0.75 -9.63
N ASP A 158 -18.64 0.67 -8.94
CA ASP A 158 -17.86 -0.55 -8.79
C ASP A 158 -17.78 -0.98 -7.31
N PRO A 159 -18.74 -1.79 -6.83
CA PRO A 159 -18.73 -2.29 -5.46
C PRO A 159 -17.58 -3.28 -5.21
N SER A 160 -16.97 -3.84 -6.26
CA SER A 160 -15.89 -4.81 -6.13
C SER A 160 -14.62 -4.17 -5.54
N ALA A 161 -14.35 -2.90 -5.85
CA ALA A 161 -13.20 -2.18 -5.32
C ALA A 161 -13.25 -2.02 -3.78
N THR A 162 -14.42 -1.72 -3.21
CA THR A 162 -14.58 -1.59 -1.74
C THR A 162 -14.40 -2.94 -1.06
N LYS A 163 -15.03 -3.98 -1.60
CA LYS A 163 -14.90 -5.35 -1.09
C LYS A 163 -13.43 -5.78 -1.11
N ARG A 164 -12.74 -5.55 -2.23
CA ARG A 164 -11.32 -5.84 -2.39
C ARG A 164 -10.45 -5.11 -1.36
N CYS A 165 -10.69 -3.82 -1.13
CA CYS A 165 -9.94 -3.07 -0.12
C CYS A 165 -10.15 -3.67 1.28
N SER A 166 -11.38 -4.09 1.63
CA SER A 166 -11.67 -4.75 2.91
C SER A 166 -10.95 -6.10 3.05
N GLU A 167 -10.97 -6.94 2.00
CA GLU A 167 -10.30 -8.25 1.99
C GLU A 167 -8.78 -8.12 2.18
N TYR A 168 -8.15 -7.22 1.44
CA TYR A 168 -6.71 -6.99 1.56
C TYR A 168 -6.32 -6.27 2.85
N SER A 169 -7.21 -5.45 3.42
CA SER A 169 -7.00 -4.84 4.73
C SER A 169 -7.02 -5.88 5.83
N ARG A 170 -7.99 -6.81 5.80
CA ARG A 170 -8.01 -7.97 6.70
C ARG A 170 -6.75 -8.81 6.57
N ARG A 171 -6.28 -9.06 5.35
CA ARG A 171 -5.03 -9.77 5.10
C ARG A 171 -3.85 -9.07 5.78
N ILE A 172 -3.74 -7.75 5.67
CA ILE A 172 -2.72 -6.95 6.36
C ILE A 172 -2.87 -7.15 7.86
N TRP A 173 -4.04 -6.89 8.45
CA TRP A 173 -4.26 -7.00 9.89
C TRP A 173 -3.90 -8.38 10.46
N MET A 174 -4.21 -9.47 9.75
CA MET A 174 -3.81 -10.83 10.13
C MET A 174 -2.29 -11.06 10.09
N CYS A 175 -1.49 -10.24 9.41
CA CYS A 175 -0.03 -10.30 9.47
C CYS A 175 0.52 -9.71 10.79
N TYR A 176 -0.22 -8.82 11.45
CA TYR A 176 0.26 -8.01 12.58
C TYR A 176 0.92 -8.81 13.71
N PRO A 177 0.36 -9.94 14.21
CA PRO A 177 0.97 -10.73 15.28
C PRO A 177 2.40 -11.16 14.99
N TRP A 178 2.67 -11.59 13.76
CA TRP A 178 4.02 -11.98 13.35
C TRP A 178 4.90 -10.75 13.16
N MET A 179 4.39 -9.72 12.47
CA MET A 179 5.14 -8.52 12.09
C MET A 179 5.68 -7.73 13.29
N ARG A 180 4.88 -7.54 14.34
CA ARG A 180 5.30 -6.77 15.54
C ARG A 180 6.55 -7.32 16.25
N THR A 181 6.87 -8.60 16.02
CA THR A 181 8.04 -9.26 16.64
C THR A 181 9.30 -9.19 15.78
N ARG A 182 9.21 -8.69 14.54
CA ARG A 182 10.29 -8.77 13.54
C ARG A 182 10.84 -7.40 13.21
N ARG A 183 11.92 -6.99 13.88
CA ARG A 183 12.64 -5.75 13.56
C ARG A 183 13.75 -6.00 12.53
N PRO A 184 14.02 -5.06 11.60
CA PRO A 184 13.39 -3.75 11.41
C PRO A 184 12.06 -3.78 10.64
N LEU A 185 11.64 -4.94 10.13
CA LEU A 185 10.48 -5.11 9.25
C LEU A 185 9.16 -4.54 9.82
N ALA A 186 8.98 -4.56 11.14
CA ALA A 186 7.86 -3.93 11.83
C ALA A 186 7.71 -2.44 11.46
N VAL A 187 8.82 -1.70 11.33
CA VAL A 187 8.78 -0.27 10.96
C VAL A 187 8.36 -0.08 9.50
N GLU A 188 8.73 -1.00 8.60
CA GLU A 188 8.32 -0.93 7.19
C GLU A 188 6.86 -1.30 6.97
N TYR A 189 6.30 -2.12 7.86
CA TYR A 189 4.92 -2.58 7.83
C TYR A 189 3.90 -1.48 8.20
N THR A 190 4.34 -0.42 8.90
CA THR A 190 3.45 0.70 9.29
C THR A 190 2.77 1.34 8.10
N GLY A 191 3.44 1.41 6.94
CA GLY A 191 2.83 1.89 5.71
C GLY A 191 1.61 1.05 5.30
N ALA A 192 1.74 -0.28 5.31
CA ALA A 192 0.65 -1.17 4.97
C ALA A 192 -0.52 -1.06 5.96
N LEU A 193 -0.22 -0.97 7.26
CA LEU A 193 -1.22 -0.78 8.31
C LEU A 193 -1.94 0.57 8.20
N ALA A 194 -1.23 1.63 7.79
CA ALA A 194 -1.84 2.92 7.53
C ALA A 194 -2.78 2.84 6.31
N PHE A 195 -2.36 2.25 5.19
CA PHE A 195 -3.22 2.10 4.01
C PHE A 195 -4.46 1.23 4.26
N SER A 196 -4.38 0.23 5.14
CA SER A 196 -5.55 -0.59 5.50
C SER A 196 -6.52 0.10 6.45
N TYR A 197 -6.09 1.15 7.15
CA TYR A 197 -6.93 1.91 8.10
C TYR A 197 -8.22 2.43 7.47
N GLU A 198 -8.16 2.93 6.23
CA GLU A 198 -9.34 3.51 5.56
C GLU A 198 -10.46 2.49 5.32
N SER A 199 -10.13 1.19 5.32
CA SER A 199 -11.11 0.10 5.19
C SER A 199 -11.64 -0.41 6.52
N ALA A 200 -11.21 0.16 7.66
CA ALA A 200 -11.77 -0.15 8.97
C ALA A 200 -13.21 0.39 9.08
N ASN A 201 -14.16 -0.52 9.27
CA ASN A 201 -15.60 -0.26 9.23
C ASN A 201 -16.20 0.01 10.62
N ASN A 202 -15.49 -0.36 11.69
CA ASN A 202 -15.91 -0.16 13.07
C ASN A 202 -14.77 0.45 13.92
N GLU A 203 -15.12 0.88 15.13
CA GLU A 203 -14.18 1.52 16.05
C GLU A 203 -13.06 0.56 16.49
N GLU A 204 -13.39 -0.71 16.74
CA GLU A 204 -12.41 -1.72 17.18
C GLU A 204 -11.29 -1.91 16.14
N GLU A 205 -11.62 -2.06 14.86
CA GLU A 205 -10.67 -2.17 13.75
C GLU A 205 -9.79 -0.91 13.63
N ARG A 206 -10.37 0.28 13.84
CA ARG A 206 -9.64 1.56 13.84
C ARG A 206 -8.67 1.63 15.00
N GLU A 207 -9.12 1.32 16.20
CA GLU A 207 -8.28 1.29 17.39
C GLU A 207 -7.13 0.29 17.25
N PHE A 208 -7.39 -0.90 16.69
CA PHE A 208 -6.34 -1.89 16.43
C PHE A 208 -5.25 -1.33 15.53
N CYS A 209 -5.63 -0.66 14.43
CA CYS A 209 -4.67 -0.04 13.53
C CYS A 209 -3.87 1.06 14.23
N VAL A 210 -4.53 1.94 14.99
CA VAL A 210 -3.87 3.02 15.75
C VAL A 210 -2.86 2.45 16.76
N ARG A 211 -3.29 1.52 17.62
CA ARG A 211 -2.41 0.86 18.61
C ARG A 211 -1.24 0.15 17.94
N GLY A 212 -1.49 -0.48 16.79
CA GLY A 212 -0.47 -1.17 16.01
C GLY A 212 0.56 -0.21 15.43
N LEU A 213 0.13 0.92 14.88
CA LEU A 213 1.01 1.98 14.36
C LEU A 213 1.88 2.57 15.47
N GLU A 214 1.28 2.94 16.61
CA GLU A 214 2.00 3.46 17.78
C GLU A 214 3.05 2.46 18.30
N GLY A 215 2.65 1.20 18.45
CA GLY A 215 3.53 0.15 18.96
C GLY A 215 4.72 -0.14 18.05
N MET A 216 4.58 -0.03 16.74
CA MET A 216 5.66 -0.27 15.78
C MET A 216 6.56 0.95 15.56
N GLU A 217 5.99 2.16 15.57
CA GLU A 217 6.75 3.39 15.35
C GLU A 217 7.57 3.86 16.56
N TYR A 218 7.27 3.41 17.77
CA TYR A 218 8.09 3.66 18.96
C TYR A 218 9.59 3.31 18.73
N PHE A 219 9.89 2.40 17.81
CA PHE A 219 11.25 1.96 17.50
C PHE A 219 11.93 2.71 16.33
N ARG A 220 11.23 3.66 15.68
CA ARG A 220 11.76 4.44 14.55
C ARG A 220 12.80 5.46 15.03
N ARG A 221 13.89 5.61 14.26
CA ARG A 221 14.92 6.63 14.49
C ARG A 221 15.18 7.43 13.21
N PRO A 222 14.97 8.77 13.19
CA PRO A 222 14.46 9.59 14.29
C PRO A 222 13.00 9.24 14.66
N PRO A 223 12.54 9.58 15.87
CA PRO A 223 11.14 9.38 16.26
C PRO A 223 10.21 10.13 15.28
N PRO A 224 9.01 9.61 15.03
CA PRO A 224 8.05 10.24 14.14
C PRO A 224 7.64 11.63 14.64
N VAL A 225 7.30 12.52 13.71
CA VAL A 225 6.80 13.87 14.00
C VAL A 225 5.27 13.86 13.86
N GLY A 226 4.56 13.71 14.97
CA GLY A 226 3.09 13.64 15.00
C GLY A 226 2.58 12.48 15.84
N GLN A 227 1.26 12.42 16.03
CA GLN A 227 0.58 11.31 16.71
C GLN A 227 -0.23 10.52 15.69
N TRP A 228 -0.35 9.20 15.87
CA TRP A 228 -1.23 8.38 15.05
C TRP A 228 -2.68 8.54 15.50
N ILE A 229 -3.36 9.51 14.89
CA ILE A 229 -4.79 9.73 15.05
C ILE A 229 -5.48 9.67 13.69
N ASP A 230 -6.80 9.43 13.67
CA ASP A 230 -7.60 9.30 12.43
C ASP A 230 -7.22 10.34 11.38
N ALA A 231 -7.25 11.63 11.75
CA ALA A 231 -6.95 12.73 10.84
C ALA A 231 -5.56 12.60 10.18
N THR A 232 -4.52 12.29 10.96
CA THR A 232 -3.15 12.16 10.45
C THR A 232 -2.93 10.90 9.59
N ILE A 233 -3.56 9.78 9.96
CA ILE A 233 -3.48 8.53 9.19
C ILE A 233 -4.17 8.76 7.84
N MET A 234 -5.39 9.28 7.87
CA MET A 234 -6.17 9.59 6.68
C MET A 234 -5.47 10.63 5.80
N ALA A 235 -4.86 11.66 6.38
CA ALA A 235 -4.08 12.66 5.64
C ALA A 235 -2.92 12.02 4.86
N ASN A 236 -2.14 11.16 5.51
CA ASN A 236 -1.04 10.44 4.88
C ASN A 236 -1.53 9.53 3.74
N VAL A 237 -2.51 8.67 4.02
CA VAL A 237 -3.05 7.71 3.06
C VAL A 237 -3.64 8.41 1.84
N LYS A 238 -4.44 9.46 2.06
CA LYS A 238 -5.01 10.27 0.98
C LYS A 238 -3.93 11.01 0.18
N ALA A 239 -2.88 11.54 0.83
CA ALA A 239 -1.81 12.23 0.12
C ALA A 239 -1.01 11.31 -0.82
N TYR A 240 -0.67 10.10 -0.35
CA TYR A 240 0.01 9.09 -1.15
C TYR A 240 -0.87 8.45 -2.24
N THR A 241 -2.19 8.58 -2.15
CA THR A 241 -3.13 8.19 -3.22
C THR A 241 -3.56 9.37 -4.09
N GLY A 242 -3.01 10.57 -3.85
CA GLY A 242 -3.32 11.77 -4.64
C GLY A 242 -4.62 12.48 -4.27
N ARG A 243 -5.37 11.97 -3.29
CA ARG A 243 -6.66 12.52 -2.83
C ARG A 243 -6.50 13.71 -1.87
N LEU A 244 -5.28 13.97 -1.40
CA LEU A 244 -4.89 15.18 -0.69
C LEU A 244 -3.51 15.67 -1.18
N PRO A 245 -3.20 16.96 -1.06
CA PRO A 245 -1.90 17.49 -1.42
C PRO A 245 -0.83 17.21 -0.35
N PHE A 246 0.43 17.16 -0.77
CA PHE A 246 1.56 17.35 0.14
C PHE A 246 1.87 18.85 0.24
N ILE A 247 1.85 19.39 1.46
CA ILE A 247 2.03 20.82 1.73
C ILE A 247 3.36 21.03 2.44
N LYS A 248 4.24 21.83 1.84
CA LYS A 248 5.57 22.17 2.38
C LYS A 248 5.44 23.16 3.54
N ASN A 249 5.00 22.66 4.68
CA ASN A 249 4.80 23.39 5.93
C ASN A 249 4.87 22.38 7.09
N GLN A 250 5.45 22.79 8.22
CA GLN A 250 5.59 21.95 9.42
C GLN A 250 4.36 22.03 10.36
N ASP A 251 3.41 22.91 10.06
CA ASP A 251 2.20 23.12 10.85
C ASP A 251 1.31 21.87 10.91
N VAL A 252 1.23 21.27 12.10
CA VAL A 252 0.45 20.04 12.39
C VAL A 252 -1.03 20.24 12.07
N THR A 253 -1.56 21.47 12.13
CA THR A 253 -2.97 21.74 11.85
C THR A 253 -3.39 21.37 10.42
N ILE A 254 -2.43 21.30 9.47
CA ILE A 254 -2.68 20.86 8.09
C ILE A 254 -3.29 19.46 8.05
N GLU A 255 -2.73 18.53 8.84
CA GLU A 255 -3.21 17.15 8.91
C GLU A 255 -4.48 17.06 9.77
N LEU A 256 -4.52 17.77 10.91
CA LEU A 256 -5.66 17.75 11.83
C LEU A 256 -6.94 18.31 11.21
N CYS A 257 -6.81 19.31 10.34
CA CYS A 257 -7.93 19.91 9.61
C CYS A 257 -8.20 19.22 8.26
N GLY A 258 -7.48 18.14 7.93
CA GLY A 258 -7.66 17.40 6.68
C GLY A 258 -7.32 18.18 5.41
N LEU A 259 -6.48 19.21 5.52
CA LEU A 259 -6.11 20.08 4.39
C LEU A 259 -5.04 19.44 3.49
N GLY A 260 -4.24 18.52 4.04
CA GLY A 260 -3.16 17.86 3.33
C GLY A 260 -2.28 17.02 4.25
N CYS A 261 -1.19 16.50 3.69
CA CYS A 261 -0.10 15.89 4.46
C CYS A 261 1.11 16.82 4.45
N ARG A 262 1.83 16.93 5.57
CA ARG A 262 3.03 17.77 5.64
C ARG A 262 4.17 17.20 4.78
N PHE A 263 5.04 18.08 4.27
CA PHE A 263 6.19 17.79 3.39
C PHE A 263 7.49 18.37 3.92
#